data_AF-A0A9P0LSQ5-F1
#
_entry.id   AF-A0A9P0LSQ5-F1
#
_cell.length_a   1.000
_cell.length_b   1.000
_cell.length_c   1.000
_cell.angle_alpha   90.00
_cell.angle_beta   90.00
_cell.angle_gamma   90.00
#
_symmetry.space_group_name_H-M   'P 1'
#
loop_
_entity.id
_entity.type
_entity.pdbx_description
1 polymer ?
#
loop_
_entity_poly.entity_id
_entity_poly.type
_entity_poly.pdbx_seq_one_letter_code
_entity_poly.pdbx_strand_id
1 'polypeptide(L)'
;MLTLKHNITQNGKTKWLIRPIAYILKKYIKQREMNTLAHTRNRTDLLLAKRVEWKAVQKRFITDRFDNLVPKSILPLWKSPAGPQTVFFWAPLTKWGLVLAGIADLSRHPSTISPGQALSLVITGLIWCRYSMVIIPKNLMLLSVNAFVFLTQFIQLLRYQMHQFRLKKKNDGSEER
;
A
#
# COMPACT_ATOMS: atom_id res chain seq x y z
N MET A 1 -9.22 18.88 -50.76
CA MET A 1 -10.70 18.80 -50.82
C MET A 1 -11.37 19.88 -49.94
N LEU A 2 -10.83 21.10 -49.92
CA LEU A 2 -11.29 22.24 -49.11
C LEU A 2 -11.75 23.43 -49.98
N THR A 3 -11.78 23.27 -51.30
CA THR A 3 -12.12 24.32 -52.27
C THR A 3 -13.56 24.25 -52.79
N LEU A 4 -14.38 23.30 -52.33
CA LEU A 4 -15.79 23.18 -52.74
C LEU A 4 -16.82 23.72 -51.74
N LYS A 5 -16.39 24.25 -50.59
CA LYS A 5 -17.34 24.85 -49.62
C LYS A 5 -17.60 26.34 -49.83
N HIS A 6 -16.74 27.04 -50.57
CA HIS A 6 -16.81 28.50 -50.65
C HIS A 6 -17.62 29.03 -51.85
N ASN A 7 -18.14 28.16 -52.72
CA ASN A 7 -18.85 28.57 -53.95
C ASN A 7 -20.34 28.16 -53.99
N ILE A 8 -20.95 27.85 -52.84
CA ILE A 8 -22.39 27.49 -52.77
C ILE A 8 -23.21 28.60 -52.06
N THR A 9 -22.54 29.57 -51.44
CA THR A 9 -23.15 30.55 -50.52
C THR A 9 -23.53 31.90 -51.15
N GLN A 10 -23.53 32.04 -52.48
CA GLN A 10 -23.81 33.31 -53.17
C GLN A 10 -25.20 33.41 -53.83
N ASN A 11 -26.10 32.44 -53.65
CA ASN A 11 -27.46 32.52 -54.21
C ASN A 11 -28.53 32.52 -53.10
N GLY A 12 -29.19 33.66 -52.88
CA GLY A 12 -30.25 33.84 -51.87
C GLY A 12 -31.47 32.90 -51.98
N LYS A 13 -31.58 32.12 -53.05
CA LYS A 13 -32.60 31.07 -53.26
C LYS A 13 -32.27 29.74 -52.55
N THR A 14 -31.04 29.51 -52.07
CA THR A 14 -30.64 28.23 -51.46
C THR A 14 -30.95 28.13 -49.97
N LYS A 15 -31.20 29.26 -49.28
CA LYS A 15 -31.52 29.28 -47.83
C LYS A 15 -32.78 28.48 -47.47
N TRP A 16 -33.81 28.47 -48.32
CA TRP A 16 -35.04 27.70 -48.09
C TRP A 16 -34.86 26.19 -48.30
N LEU A 17 -33.94 25.78 -49.17
CA LEU A 17 -33.63 24.37 -49.45
C LEU A 17 -32.61 23.78 -48.46
N ILE A 18 -31.68 24.59 -47.95
CA ILE A 18 -30.63 24.14 -47.01
C ILE A 18 -31.18 24.04 -45.58
N ARG A 19 -32.16 24.85 -45.19
CA ARG A 19 -32.78 24.81 -43.84
C ARG A 19 -33.32 23.44 -43.42
N PRO A 20 -34.15 22.74 -44.21
CA PRO A 20 -34.64 21.41 -43.84
C PRO A 20 -33.51 20.38 -43.76
N ILE A 21 -32.55 20.42 -44.69
CA ILE A 21 -31.39 19.53 -44.69
C ILE A 21 -30.52 19.78 -43.46
N ALA A 22 -30.24 21.04 -43.12
CA ALA A 22 -29.46 21.41 -41.94
C ALA A 22 -30.20 21.06 -40.63
N TYR A 23 -31.53 21.15 -40.61
CA TYR A 23 -32.34 20.70 -39.48
C TYR A 23 -32.24 19.18 -39.29
N ILE A 24 -32.39 18.41 -40.36
CA ILE A 24 -32.23 16.95 -40.34
C ILE A 24 -30.80 16.58 -39.92
N LEU A 25 -29.79 17.26 -40.46
CA LEU A 25 -28.39 17.01 -40.11
C LEU A 25 -28.10 17.33 -38.64
N LYS A 26 -28.57 18.47 -38.12
CA LYS A 26 -28.44 18.83 -36.69
C LYS A 26 -29.17 17.83 -35.81
N LYS A 27 -30.37 17.39 -36.21
CA LYS A 27 -31.13 16.36 -35.48
C LYS A 27 -30.38 15.03 -35.49
N TYR A 28 -29.81 14.63 -36.61
CA TYR A 28 -29.06 13.39 -36.75
C TYR A 28 -27.75 13.41 -35.97
N ILE A 29 -27.01 14.53 -36.01
CA ILE A 29 -25.78 14.75 -35.22
C ILE A 29 -26.09 14.72 -33.73
N LYS A 30 -27.11 15.46 -33.27
CA LYS A 30 -27.52 15.48 -31.88
C LYS A 30 -28.02 14.11 -31.40
N GLN A 31 -28.73 13.37 -32.26
CA GLN A 31 -29.16 12.01 -31.95
C GLN A 31 -27.96 11.06 -31.81
N ARG A 32 -26.94 11.21 -32.65
CA ARG A 32 -25.71 10.42 -32.57
C ARG A 32 -24.93 10.71 -31.29
N GLU A 33 -24.81 11.99 -30.90
CA GLU A 33 -24.17 12.39 -29.64
C GLU A 33 -24.94 11.87 -28.43
N MET A 34 -26.27 11.93 -28.42
CA MET A 34 -27.07 11.38 -27.33
C MET A 34 -26.91 9.85 -27.22
N ASN A 35 -26.83 9.13 -28.34
CA ASN A 35 -26.62 7.69 -28.35
C ASN A 35 -25.21 7.30 -27.86
N THR A 36 -24.18 8.09 -28.16
CA THR A 36 -22.82 7.84 -27.64
C THR A 36 -22.71 8.19 -26.16
N LEU A 37 -23.33 9.30 -25.72
CA LEU A 37 -23.38 9.71 -24.32
C LEU A 37 -24.20 8.75 -23.44
N ALA A 38 -25.26 8.14 -23.98
CA ALA A 38 -26.03 7.11 -23.29
C ALA A 38 -25.18 5.85 -23.03
N HIS A 39 -24.33 5.45 -23.98
CA HIS A 39 -23.47 4.27 -23.83
C HIS A 39 -22.34 4.50 -22.82
N THR A 40 -21.76 5.72 -22.78
CA THR A 40 -20.73 6.07 -21.80
C THR A 40 -21.30 6.25 -20.40
N ARG A 41 -22.47 6.91 -20.27
CA ARG A 41 -23.21 7.07 -19.00
C ARG A 41 -23.53 5.72 -18.36
N ASN A 42 -24.05 4.76 -19.12
CA ASN A 42 -24.34 3.43 -18.59
C ASN A 42 -23.10 2.70 -18.09
N ARG A 43 -21.94 2.84 -18.76
CA ARG A 43 -20.68 2.26 -18.26
C ARG A 43 -20.19 2.96 -16.99
N THR A 44 -20.19 4.28 -16.94
CA THR A 44 -19.77 5.00 -15.74
C THR A 44 -20.71 4.71 -14.58
N ASP A 45 -22.02 4.69 -14.81
CA ASP A 45 -23.03 4.41 -13.79
C ASP A 45 -22.92 2.96 -13.31
N LEU A 46 -22.67 2.00 -14.21
CA LEU A 46 -22.41 0.59 -13.83
C LEU A 46 -21.11 0.45 -13.04
N LEU A 47 -20.04 1.14 -13.43
CA LEU A 47 -18.77 1.09 -12.71
C LEU A 47 -18.84 1.80 -11.35
N LEU A 48 -19.59 2.89 -11.26
CA LEU A 48 -19.86 3.60 -10.01
C LEU A 48 -20.75 2.77 -9.10
N ALA A 49 -21.84 2.19 -9.61
CA ALA A 49 -22.70 1.28 -8.87
C ALA A 49 -21.91 0.07 -8.37
N LYS A 50 -21.13 -0.58 -9.25
CA LYS A 50 -20.24 -1.68 -8.89
C LYS A 50 -19.23 -1.23 -7.83
N ARG A 51 -18.59 -0.07 -7.96
CA ARG A 51 -17.63 0.46 -6.95
C ARG A 51 -18.29 0.74 -5.60
N VAL A 52 -19.52 1.26 -5.58
CA VAL A 52 -20.31 1.51 -4.36
C VAL A 52 -20.71 0.18 -3.72
N GLU A 53 -21.15 -0.79 -4.51
CA GLU A 53 -21.47 -2.14 -4.04
C GLU A 53 -20.23 -2.87 -3.51
N TRP A 54 -19.10 -2.86 -4.21
CA TRP A 54 -17.87 -3.49 -3.72
C TRP A 54 -17.41 -2.88 -2.39
N LYS A 55 -17.51 -1.56 -2.23
CA LYS A 55 -17.21 -0.91 -0.94
C LYS A 55 -18.20 -1.32 0.16
N ALA A 56 -19.49 -1.45 -0.15
CA ALA A 56 -20.51 -1.88 0.80
C ALA A 56 -20.36 -3.37 1.17
N VAL A 57 -20.07 -4.22 0.19
CA VAL A 57 -19.82 -5.66 0.33
C VAL A 57 -18.55 -5.89 1.15
N GLN A 58 -17.45 -5.23 0.82
CA GLN A 58 -16.19 -5.35 1.55
C GLN A 58 -16.34 -4.87 3.00
N LYS A 59 -17.11 -3.80 3.24
CA LYS A 59 -17.47 -3.36 4.59
C LYS A 59 -18.30 -4.41 5.34
N ARG A 60 -19.32 -5.00 4.70
CA ARG A 60 -20.14 -6.04 5.35
C ARG A 60 -19.35 -7.30 5.67
N PHE A 61 -18.49 -7.76 4.77
CA PHE A 61 -17.71 -8.98 4.97
C PHE A 61 -16.66 -8.85 6.08
N ILE A 62 -15.98 -7.71 6.18
CA ILE A 62 -14.87 -7.52 7.12
C ILE A 62 -15.37 -7.03 8.48
N THR A 63 -16.40 -6.19 8.54
CA THR A 63 -16.80 -5.51 9.79
C THR A 63 -17.87 -6.31 10.54
N ASP A 64 -18.90 -6.82 9.85
CA ASP A 64 -20.07 -7.45 10.50
C ASP A 64 -19.76 -8.80 11.17
N ARG A 65 -18.72 -9.49 10.69
CA ARG A 65 -18.27 -10.78 11.25
C ARG A 65 -17.64 -10.61 12.63
N PHE A 66 -16.89 -9.53 12.83
CA PHE A 66 -16.21 -9.28 14.10
C PHE A 66 -17.07 -8.46 15.05
N ASP A 67 -17.93 -7.56 14.56
CA ASP A 67 -18.83 -6.76 15.40
C ASP A 67 -19.81 -7.62 16.22
N ASN A 68 -20.25 -8.77 15.67
CA ASN A 68 -21.12 -9.72 16.37
C ASN A 68 -20.40 -10.65 17.36
N LEU A 69 -19.06 -10.70 17.33
CA LEU A 69 -18.24 -11.51 18.24
C LEU A 69 -17.76 -10.71 19.46
N VAL A 70 -17.82 -9.37 19.41
CA VAL A 70 -17.29 -8.50 20.45
C VAL A 70 -18.37 -8.26 21.52
N PRO A 71 -18.11 -8.59 22.81
CA PRO A 71 -19.06 -8.34 23.89
C PRO A 71 -19.33 -6.83 24.03
N LYS A 72 -20.55 -6.47 24.43
CA LYS A 72 -21.06 -5.08 24.47
C LYS A 72 -20.15 -4.11 25.27
N SER A 73 -19.38 -4.62 26.23
CA SER A 73 -18.42 -3.86 27.03
C SER A 73 -17.20 -3.36 26.25
N ILE A 74 -16.79 -4.05 25.17
CA ILE A 74 -15.61 -3.70 24.35
C ILE A 74 -16.01 -2.92 23.09
N LEU A 75 -17.30 -2.91 22.76
CA LEU A 75 -17.89 -2.18 21.63
C LEU A 75 -17.49 -0.69 21.55
N PRO A 76 -17.45 0.10 22.64
CA PRO A 76 -17.02 1.50 22.57
C PRO A 76 -15.54 1.65 22.18
N LEU A 77 -14.67 0.73 22.60
CA LEU A 77 -13.26 0.70 22.19
C LEU A 77 -13.12 0.25 20.73
N TRP A 78 -13.94 -0.73 20.33
CA TRP A 78 -13.96 -1.32 19.00
C TRP A 78 -14.37 -0.33 17.90
N LYS A 79 -15.40 0.48 18.16
CA LYS A 79 -15.92 1.51 17.23
C LYS A 79 -15.21 2.86 17.31
N SER A 80 -14.21 3.00 18.17
CA SER A 80 -13.47 4.25 18.31
C SER A 80 -12.72 4.60 17.01
N PRO A 81 -12.52 5.90 16.70
CA PRO A 81 -11.82 6.32 15.47
C PRO A 81 -10.34 5.90 15.39
N ALA A 82 -9.78 5.37 16.48
CA ALA A 82 -8.46 4.75 16.56
C ALA A 82 -8.51 3.30 17.08
N GLY A 83 -9.66 2.63 16.88
CA GLY A 83 -9.90 1.28 17.39
C GLY A 83 -9.18 0.17 16.62
N PRO A 84 -9.34 -1.09 17.05
CA PRO A 84 -8.75 -2.27 16.42
C PRO A 84 -9.17 -2.49 14.96
N GLN A 85 -10.21 -1.82 14.49
CA GLN A 85 -10.61 -1.87 13.08
C GLN A 85 -9.76 -0.96 12.18
N THR A 86 -8.91 -0.10 12.77
CA THR A 86 -8.16 0.91 12.05
C THR A 86 -6.69 0.53 11.90
N VAL A 87 -6.07 1.01 10.81
CA VAL A 87 -4.64 0.79 10.52
C VAL A 87 -3.75 1.39 11.61
N PHE A 88 -4.20 2.43 12.32
CA PHE A 88 -3.45 3.07 13.39
C PHE A 88 -3.20 2.17 14.60
N PHE A 89 -4.05 1.17 14.83
CA PHE A 89 -3.83 0.15 15.87
C PHE A 89 -2.88 -0.96 15.39
N TRP A 90 -3.12 -1.49 14.18
CA TRP A 90 -2.32 -2.57 13.62
C TRP A 90 -0.91 -2.15 13.20
N ALA A 91 -0.71 -0.92 12.73
CA ALA A 91 0.61 -0.48 12.27
C ALA A 91 1.67 -0.48 13.38
N PRO A 92 1.42 0.05 14.60
CA PRO A 92 2.30 -0.15 15.74
C PRO A 92 2.47 -1.62 16.12
N LEU A 93 1.38 -2.41 16.11
CA LEU A 93 1.43 -3.82 16.49
C LEU A 93 2.32 -4.64 15.54
N THR A 94 2.23 -4.42 14.24
CA THR A 94 3.09 -5.07 13.23
C THR A 94 4.56 -4.69 13.39
N LYS A 95 4.85 -3.43 13.73
CA LYS A 95 6.23 -2.99 14.00
C LYS A 95 6.84 -3.70 15.21
N TRP A 96 6.06 -3.91 16.27
CA TRP A 96 6.49 -4.74 17.41
C TRP A 96 6.54 -6.24 17.08
N GLY A 97 5.68 -6.72 16.19
CA GLY A 97 5.75 -8.09 15.67
C GLY A 97 7.09 -8.41 15.00
N LEU A 98 7.67 -7.44 14.28
CA LEU A 98 9.01 -7.59 13.70
C LEU A 98 10.10 -7.71 14.78
N VAL A 99 9.99 -6.94 15.86
CA VAL A 99 10.90 -7.03 17.02
C VAL A 99 10.80 -8.41 17.67
N LEU A 100 9.58 -8.89 17.92
CA LEU A 100 9.36 -10.21 18.52
C LEU A 100 9.87 -11.34 17.63
N ALA A 101 9.69 -11.23 16.31
CA ALA A 101 10.26 -12.18 15.36
C ALA A 101 11.79 -12.17 15.39
N GLY A 102 12.42 -11.00 15.48
CA GLY A 102 13.88 -10.86 15.62
C GLY A 102 14.41 -11.48 16.92
N ILE A 103 13.66 -11.37 18.02
CA ILE A 103 14.00 -12.04 19.29
C ILE A 103 13.84 -13.56 19.16
N ALA A 104 12.75 -14.03 18.56
CA ALA A 104 12.52 -15.47 18.33
C ALA A 104 13.59 -16.09 17.42
N ASP A 105 14.12 -15.32 16.45
CA ASP A 105 15.18 -15.77 15.54
C ASP A 105 16.54 -15.94 16.25
N LEU A 106 16.74 -15.34 17.45
CA LEU A 106 17.95 -15.57 18.27
C LEU A 106 18.13 -17.04 18.69
N SER A 107 17.05 -17.83 18.68
CA SER A 107 17.08 -19.26 18.99
C SER A 107 17.61 -20.12 17.83
N ARG A 108 17.73 -19.56 16.62
CA ARG A 108 18.17 -20.28 15.42
C ARG A 108 19.68 -20.56 15.45
N HIS A 109 20.08 -21.70 14.88
CA HIS A 109 21.48 -22.15 14.89
C HIS A 109 22.39 -21.18 14.11
N PRO A 110 23.55 -20.77 14.67
CA PRO A 110 24.41 -19.72 14.14
C PRO A 110 25.03 -20.04 12.76
N SER A 111 25.00 -21.29 12.33
CA SER A 111 25.48 -21.74 11.01
C SER A 111 24.55 -21.37 9.85
N THR A 112 23.32 -20.94 10.12
CA THR A 112 22.34 -20.55 9.08
C THR A 112 22.20 -19.03 8.91
N ILE A 113 22.94 -18.24 9.69
CA ILE A 113 22.84 -16.78 9.71
C ILE A 113 23.77 -16.20 8.65
N SER A 114 23.24 -15.33 7.78
CA SER A 114 24.05 -14.56 6.83
C SER A 114 24.68 -13.35 7.54
N PRO A 115 26.01 -13.30 7.74
CA PRO A 115 26.66 -12.23 8.48
C PRO A 115 26.56 -10.88 7.76
N GLY A 116 26.52 -10.87 6.42
CA GLY A 116 26.34 -9.64 5.64
C GLY A 116 24.96 -9.01 5.82
N GLN A 117 23.92 -9.83 5.92
CA GLN A 117 22.56 -9.35 6.18
C GLN A 117 22.42 -8.83 7.61
N ALA A 118 22.94 -9.56 8.60
CA ALA A 118 22.94 -9.12 9.99
C ALA A 118 23.70 -7.79 10.16
N LEU A 119 24.89 -7.67 9.54
CA LEU A 119 25.68 -6.43 9.59
C LEU A 119 24.95 -5.24 8.94
N SER A 120 24.26 -5.46 7.81
CA SER A 120 23.44 -4.42 7.18
C SER A 120 22.30 -3.96 8.10
N LEU A 121 21.63 -4.88 8.80
CA LEU A 121 20.57 -4.57 9.75
C LEU A 121 21.09 -3.83 11.00
N VAL A 122 22.29 -4.16 11.47
CA VAL A 122 22.97 -3.43 12.54
C VAL A 122 23.27 -1.98 12.10
N ILE A 123 23.89 -1.80 10.94
CA ILE A 123 24.24 -0.45 10.44
C ILE A 123 22.99 0.40 10.23
N THR A 124 21.98 -0.16 9.55
CA THR A 124 20.72 0.55 9.30
C THR A 124 19.99 0.87 10.60
N GLY A 125 19.89 -0.08 11.53
CA GLY A 125 19.28 0.15 12.84
C GLY A 125 19.94 1.29 13.62
N LEU A 126 21.28 1.38 13.59
CA LEU A 126 22.03 2.45 14.26
C LEU A 126 21.80 3.83 13.63
N ILE A 127 21.80 3.91 12.29
CA ILE A 127 21.48 5.16 11.56
C ILE A 127 20.06 5.62 11.91
N TRP A 128 19.09 4.71 11.89
CA TRP A 128 17.70 5.02 12.22
C TRP A 128 17.51 5.39 13.69
N CYS A 129 18.28 4.80 14.62
CA CYS A 129 18.27 5.22 16.02
C CYS A 129 18.71 6.68 16.17
N ARG A 130 19.82 7.06 15.51
CA ARG A 130 20.32 8.44 15.54
C ARG A 130 19.31 9.40 14.92
N TYR A 131 18.75 9.05 13.76
CA TYR A 131 17.77 9.87 13.06
C TYR A 131 16.49 10.09 13.88
N SER A 132 16.00 9.05 14.57
CA SER A 132 14.80 9.13 15.42
C SER A 132 14.93 10.08 16.61
N MET A 133 16.16 10.35 17.07
CA MET A 133 16.44 11.30 18.16
C MET A 133 16.64 12.74 17.66
N VAL A 134 17.00 12.93 16.38
CA VAL A 134 17.26 14.26 15.78
C VAL A 134 15.95 14.94 15.37
N ILE A 135 14.94 14.18 14.95
CA ILE A 135 13.66 14.75 14.51
C ILE A 135 12.88 15.31 15.71
N ILE A 136 12.41 16.55 15.59
CA ILE A 136 11.55 17.23 16.56
C ILE A 136 10.12 17.25 15.98
N PRO A 137 9.07 16.84 16.73
CA PRO A 137 9.11 16.24 18.06
C PRO A 137 9.60 14.78 18.05
N LYS A 138 10.22 14.35 19.16
CA LYS A 138 10.88 13.03 19.28
C LYS A 138 9.89 11.87 19.16
N ASN A 139 10.11 10.96 18.22
CA ASN A 139 9.29 9.77 18.03
C ASN A 139 9.95 8.53 18.67
N LEU A 140 9.60 8.26 19.93
CA LEU A 140 10.17 7.15 20.71
C LEU A 140 9.77 5.76 20.19
N MET A 141 8.62 5.63 19.53
CA MET A 141 8.20 4.35 18.92
C MET A 141 9.12 3.97 17.77
N LEU A 142 9.53 4.95 16.95
CA LEU A 142 10.49 4.72 15.88
C LEU A 142 11.87 4.35 16.42
N LEU A 143 12.29 5.02 17.49
CA LEU A 143 13.55 4.72 18.17
C LEU A 143 13.55 3.30 18.74
N SER A 144 12.52 2.92 19.49
CA SER A 144 12.46 1.64 20.19
C SER A 144 12.55 0.46 19.22
N VAL A 145 11.75 0.47 18.14
CA VAL A 145 11.75 -0.61 17.15
C VAL A 145 13.11 -0.75 16.47
N ASN A 146 13.72 0.35 16.02
CA ASN A 146 15.04 0.31 15.37
C ASN A 146 16.16 -0.09 16.35
N ALA A 147 16.07 0.31 17.62
CA ALA A 147 17.02 -0.09 18.65
C ALA A 147 16.94 -1.59 18.95
N PHE A 148 15.74 -2.16 19.00
CA PHE A 148 15.56 -3.60 19.17
C PHE A 148 16.05 -4.39 17.95
N VAL A 149 15.76 -3.93 16.73
CA VAL A 149 16.31 -4.56 15.51
C VAL A 149 17.84 -4.54 15.54
N PHE A 150 18.44 -3.38 15.84
CA PHE A 150 19.88 -3.28 16.02
C PHE A 150 20.41 -4.28 17.07
N LEU A 151 19.79 -4.32 18.26
CA LEU A 151 20.25 -5.15 19.37
C LEU A 151 20.16 -6.63 19.06
N THR A 152 19.03 -7.10 18.53
CA THR A 152 18.84 -8.51 18.15
C THR A 152 19.87 -8.93 17.10
N GLN A 153 20.07 -8.15 16.06
CA GLN A 153 21.02 -8.44 14.97
C GLN A 153 22.47 -8.35 15.43
N PHE A 154 22.78 -7.43 16.34
CA PHE A 154 24.11 -7.32 16.96
C PHE A 154 24.42 -8.56 17.79
N ILE A 155 23.48 -9.06 18.59
CA ILE A 155 23.63 -10.30 19.37
C ILE A 155 23.85 -11.50 18.43
N GLN A 156 23.09 -11.61 17.33
CA GLN A 156 23.30 -12.67 16.33
C GLN A 156 24.71 -12.62 15.73
N LEU A 157 25.18 -11.43 15.38
CA LEU A 157 26.51 -11.23 14.81
C LEU A 157 27.63 -11.61 15.80
N LEU A 158 27.49 -11.23 17.07
CA LEU A 158 28.44 -11.63 18.14
C LEU A 158 28.48 -13.15 18.32
N ARG A 159 27.32 -13.80 18.31
CA ARG A 159 27.22 -15.27 18.39
C ARG A 159 27.89 -15.96 17.21
N TYR A 160 27.71 -15.43 16.01
CA TYR A 160 28.37 -15.92 14.80
C TYR A 160 29.90 -15.79 14.91
N GLN A 161 30.41 -14.63 15.33
CA GLN A 161 31.85 -14.41 15.51
C GLN A 161 32.45 -15.38 16.53
N MET A 162 31.82 -15.52 17.71
CA MET A 162 32.26 -16.49 18.72
C MET A 162 32.28 -17.94 18.21
N HIS A 163 31.29 -18.32 17.40
CA HIS A 163 31.25 -19.65 16.78
C HIS A 163 32.42 -19.87 15.82
N GLN A 164 32.73 -18.87 14.97
CA GLN A 164 33.87 -18.94 14.05
C GLN A 164 35.21 -19.04 14.77
N PHE A 165 35.42 -18.27 15.85
CA PHE A 165 36.63 -18.39 16.67
C PHE A 165 36.78 -19.78 17.29
N ARG A 166 35.67 -20.39 17.75
CA ARG A 166 35.69 -21.74 18.31
C ARG A 166 36.00 -22.82 17.26
N LEU A 167 35.50 -22.66 16.04
CA LEU A 167 35.83 -23.55 14.92
C LEU A 167 37.31 -23.46 14.55
N LYS A 168 37.85 -22.23 14.41
CA LYS A 168 39.26 -22.02 14.09
C LYS A 168 40.19 -22.69 15.10
N LYS A 169 39.96 -22.45 16.40
CA LYS A 169 40.75 -23.08 17.48
C LYS A 169 40.70 -24.61 17.46
N LYS A 170 39.57 -25.20 17.05
CA LYS A 170 39.44 -26.66 16.95
C LYS A 170 40.25 -27.23 15.79
N ASN A 171 40.29 -26.53 14.65
CA ASN A 171 41.06 -26.94 13.48
C ASN A 171 42.57 -26.85 13.76
N ASP A 172 43.03 -25.75 14.35
CA ASP A 172 44.44 -25.54 14.70
C ASP A 172 44.95 -26.66 15.64
N GLY A 173 44.18 -27.01 16.69
CA GLY A 173 44.53 -28.10 17.62
C GLY A 173 44.27 -29.53 17.10
N SER A 174 43.80 -29.69 15.87
CA SER A 174 43.73 -30.97 15.16
C SER A 174 44.85 -31.14 14.13
N GLU A 175 45.43 -30.06 13.63
CA GLU A 175 46.64 -30.11 12.79
C GLU A 175 47.91 -30.37 13.62
N GLU A 176 47.90 -30.02 14.91
CA GLU A 176 48.99 -30.27 15.86
C GLU A 176 49.03 -31.72 16.43
N ARG A 177 48.03 -32.56 16.13
CA ARG A 177 47.92 -33.95 16.61
C ARG A 177 48.04 -34.97 15.49
#